data_AF-A0A6B8RKT8-F1
#
_entry.id   AF-A0A6B8RKT8-F1
#
_cell.length_a   1.000
_cell.length_b   1.000
_cell.length_c   1.000
_cell.angle_alpha   90.00
_cell.angle_beta   90.00
_cell.angle_gamma   90.00
#
_symmetry.space_group_name_H-M   'P 1'
#
loop_
_entity.id
_entity.type
_entity.pdbx_description
1 polymer ?
#
loop_
_entity_poly.entity_id
_entity_poly.type
_entity_poly.pdbx_seq_one_letter_code
_entity_poly.pdbx_strand_id
1 'polypeptide(L)'
;MKKRWMRMLKDIEKLMKEQKMIKNIVVECKPHIVVNPIIIGCFPLGNKSELSTIPIIKRYFYIPSSDIHFTDTTVIPAQLFLNDAGNRTTEFMVFVPNGYFNLYLNGVMQEGNLYKVSASSLTFNPVGEIITAGTPIIVESVGFSTK
;
A
#
# COMPACT_ATOMS: atom_id res chain seq x y z
N MET A 1 28.53 31.98 13.32
CA MET A 1 27.34 31.44 12.61
C MET A 1 27.67 30.41 11.52
N LYS A 2 28.54 30.70 10.53
CA LYS A 2 28.83 29.78 9.39
C LYS A 2 29.17 28.32 9.76
N LYS A 3 29.93 28.08 10.85
CA LYS A 3 30.31 26.72 11.28
C LYS A 3 29.13 25.83 11.70
N ARG A 4 28.06 26.41 12.24
CA ARG A 4 26.86 25.68 12.68
C ARG A 4 26.03 25.22 11.48
N TRP A 5 25.91 26.07 10.46
CA TRP A 5 25.25 25.77 9.20
C TRP A 5 25.97 24.68 8.39
N MET A 6 27.31 24.72 8.37
CA MET A 6 28.11 23.69 7.67
C MET A 6 28.03 22.31 8.33
N ARG A 7 27.78 22.22 9.65
CA ARG A 7 27.51 20.94 10.30
C ARG A 7 26.13 20.41 9.92
N MET A 8 25.13 21.27 9.97
CA MET A 8 23.74 20.92 9.62
C MET A 8 23.61 20.41 8.18
N LEU A 9 24.32 21.01 7.22
CA LEU A 9 24.33 20.55 5.83
C LEU A 9 24.97 19.17 5.67
N LYS A 10 26.09 18.91 6.38
CA LYS A 10 26.73 17.58 6.37
C LYS A 10 25.85 16.51 7.00
N ASP A 11 25.10 16.86 8.04
CA ASP A 11 24.16 15.94 8.68
C ASP A 11 23.00 15.61 7.74
N ILE A 12 22.48 16.59 7.00
CA ILE A 12 21.43 16.36 5.99
C ILE A 12 21.93 15.48 4.84
N GLU A 13 23.15 15.71 4.33
CA GLU A 13 23.73 14.87 3.28
C GLU A 13 23.96 13.42 3.74
N LYS A 14 24.37 13.24 5.00
CA LYS A 14 24.51 11.92 5.63
C LYS A 14 23.17 11.20 5.72
N LEU A 15 22.13 11.89 6.19
CA LEU A 15 20.77 11.34 6.31
C LEU A 15 20.18 11.00 4.94
N MET A 16 20.40 11.84 3.92
CA MET A 16 19.97 11.54 2.54
C MET A 16 20.70 10.31 1.98
N LYS A 17 21.98 10.10 2.34
CA LYS A 17 22.76 8.93 1.93
C LYS A 17 22.32 7.65 2.66
N GLU A 18 21.99 7.74 3.95
CA GLU A 18 21.47 6.62 4.75
C GLU A 18 20.06 6.21 4.29
N GLN A 19 19.16 7.15 4.04
CA GLN A 19 17.82 6.88 3.47
C GLN A 19 17.90 6.22 2.09
N LYS A 20 18.88 6.62 1.26
CA LYS A 20 19.11 6.02 -0.07
C LYS A 20 19.69 4.59 0.00
N MET A 21 20.28 4.20 1.12
CA MET A 21 20.80 2.84 1.38
C MET A 21 19.71 1.88 1.89
N ILE A 22 18.61 2.37 2.46
CA ILE A 22 17.44 1.55 2.82
C ILE A 22 16.57 1.35 1.56
N LYS A 23 17.13 0.69 0.55
CA LYS A 23 16.36 0.20 -0.61
C LYS A 23 16.13 -1.30 -0.58
N ASN A 24 16.89 -2.03 0.24
CA ASN A 24 16.78 -3.48 0.37
C ASN A 24 16.92 -3.83 1.86
N ILE A 25 15.81 -4.22 2.49
CA ILE A 25 15.86 -4.92 3.77
C ILE A 25 16.35 -6.33 3.46
N VAL A 26 17.60 -6.62 3.82
CA VAL A 26 18.13 -7.99 3.84
C VAL A 26 17.93 -8.52 5.25
N VAL A 27 16.97 -9.43 5.42
CA VAL A 27 16.81 -10.18 6.67
C VAL A 27 17.83 -11.31 6.65
N GLU A 28 18.95 -11.12 7.34
CA GLU A 28 19.99 -12.14 7.48
C GLU A 28 19.72 -12.94 8.77
N CYS A 29 19.13 -14.14 8.64
CA CYS A 29 19.02 -15.08 9.75
C CYS A 29 20.39 -15.76 9.95
N LYS A 30 21.15 -15.36 10.98
CA LYS A 30 22.34 -16.10 11.41
C LYS A 30 21.93 -17.29 12.28
N PRO A 31 22.15 -18.55 11.87
CA PRO A 31 22.00 -19.67 12.79
C PRO A 31 23.13 -19.62 13.83
N HIS A 32 22.80 -19.42 15.11
CA HIS A 32 23.75 -19.61 16.20
C HIS A 32 23.76 -21.10 16.58
N ILE A 33 24.68 -21.86 16.01
CA ILE A 33 24.88 -23.27 16.34
C ILE A 33 26.22 -23.39 17.08
N VAL A 34 26.17 -23.72 18.37
CA VAL A 34 27.34 -24.10 19.15
C VAL A 34 27.36 -25.62 19.23
N VAL A 35 28.38 -26.24 18.64
CA VAL A 35 28.70 -27.65 18.91
C VAL A 35 30.20 -27.84 18.94
N ASN A 36 30.67 -28.49 20.00
CA ASN A 36 32.06 -28.85 20.23
C ASN A 36 32.07 -30.36 20.60
N PRO A 37 32.94 -31.23 20.07
CA PRO A 37 33.90 -31.09 18.96
C PRO A 37 33.51 -32.02 17.79
N ILE A 38 32.84 -31.53 16.76
CA ILE A 38 32.60 -32.31 15.53
C ILE A 38 33.03 -31.45 14.35
N ILE A 39 33.90 -31.99 13.50
CA ILE A 39 34.28 -31.36 12.24
C ILE A 39 33.03 -31.33 11.36
N ILE A 40 32.41 -30.16 11.28
CA ILE A 40 31.36 -29.87 10.33
C ILE A 40 32.05 -29.71 8.98
N GLY A 41 31.87 -30.69 8.09
CA GLY A 41 32.26 -30.57 6.69
C GLY A 41 31.70 -29.27 6.10
N CYS A 42 32.46 -28.65 5.21
CA CYS A 42 32.03 -27.45 4.49
C CYS A 42 30.65 -27.68 3.88
N PHE A 43 29.60 -27.13 4.50
CA PHE A 43 28.28 -27.12 3.89
C PHE A 43 28.38 -26.23 2.65
N PRO A 44 27.95 -26.70 1.46
CA PRO A 44 27.85 -25.80 0.32
C PRO A 44 26.93 -24.66 0.74
N LEU A 45 27.46 -23.43 0.70
CA LEU A 45 26.70 -22.21 0.89
C LEU A 45 25.48 -22.30 -0.02
N GLY A 46 24.32 -22.52 0.59
CA GLY A 46 23.07 -22.70 -0.12
C GLY A 46 22.85 -21.56 -1.10
N ASN A 47 22.36 -21.90 -2.28
CA ASN A 47 22.04 -20.95 -3.33
C ASN A 47 21.28 -19.76 -2.73
N LYS A 48 21.85 -18.56 -2.87
CA LYS A 48 21.18 -17.32 -2.51
C LYS A 48 19.97 -17.16 -3.45
N SER A 49 18.79 -17.50 -2.97
CA SER A 49 17.54 -17.21 -3.67
C SER A 49 17.25 -15.73 -3.53
N GLU A 50 17.49 -14.94 -4.58
CA GLU A 50 17.02 -13.56 -4.62
C GLU A 50 15.52 -13.56 -4.90
N LEU A 51 14.73 -13.11 -3.92
CA LEU A 51 13.29 -12.92 -4.05
C LEU A 51 13.03 -11.45 -4.31
N SER A 52 12.40 -11.12 -5.44
CA SER A 52 11.96 -9.77 -5.77
C SER A 52 10.44 -9.67 -5.74
N THR A 53 9.90 -8.70 -5.01
CA THR A 53 8.46 -8.42 -4.98
C THR A 53 8.16 -7.11 -5.70
N ILE A 54 7.18 -7.12 -6.60
CA ILE A 54 6.77 -5.95 -7.38
C ILE A 54 5.31 -5.62 -7.01
N PRO A 55 5.02 -4.39 -6.54
CA PRO A 55 3.64 -3.98 -6.31
C PRO A 55 2.92 -3.70 -7.64
N ILE A 56 1.65 -4.07 -7.71
CA ILE A 56 0.73 -3.77 -8.79
C ILE A 56 -0.37 -2.90 -8.20
N ILE A 57 -0.59 -1.71 -8.76
CA ILE A 57 -1.53 -0.73 -8.24
C ILE A 57 -2.62 -0.48 -9.29
N LYS A 58 -3.88 -0.45 -8.86
CA LYS A 58 -5.04 -0.05 -9.65
C LYS A 58 -5.84 1.00 -8.89
N ARG A 59 -6.14 2.14 -9.52
CA ARG A 59 -6.94 3.20 -8.90
C ARG A 59 -8.23 3.43 -9.66
N TYR A 60 -9.27 3.74 -8.89
CA TYR A 60 -10.62 3.91 -9.37
C TYR A 60 -11.19 5.20 -8.80
N PHE A 61 -11.78 6.03 -9.66
CA PHE A 61 -12.22 7.39 -9.34
C PHE A 61 -13.72 7.53 -9.57
N TYR A 62 -14.42 8.06 -8.58
CA TYR A 62 -15.84 8.41 -8.69
C TYR A 62 -16.09 9.78 -8.07
N ILE A 63 -16.90 10.60 -8.74
CA ILE A 63 -17.36 11.89 -8.25
C ILE A 63 -18.89 11.84 -8.25
N PRO A 64 -19.54 11.86 -7.07
CA PRO A 64 -20.98 11.77 -6.99
C PRO A 64 -21.64 13.08 -7.46
N SER A 65 -22.73 12.96 -8.22
CA SER A 65 -23.51 14.12 -8.69
C SER A 65 -24.53 14.62 -7.67
N SER A 66 -24.75 13.89 -6.58
CA SER A 66 -25.65 14.23 -5.48
C SER A 66 -25.02 13.83 -4.15
N ASP A 67 -25.51 14.38 -3.06
CA ASP A 67 -25.08 14.00 -1.71
C ASP A 67 -25.35 12.52 -1.46
N ILE A 68 -24.43 11.87 -0.74
CA ILE A 68 -24.54 10.48 -0.30
C ILE A 68 -24.65 10.49 1.22
N HIS A 69 -25.77 9.97 1.72
CA HIS A 69 -26.04 9.90 3.16
C HIS A 69 -25.75 8.49 3.69
N PHE A 70 -24.90 8.40 4.71
CA PHE A 70 -24.58 7.14 5.41
C PHE A 70 -25.49 6.89 6.61
N THR A 71 -26.78 7.19 6.47
CA THR A 71 -27.79 6.83 7.48
C THR A 71 -27.99 5.32 7.54
N ASP A 72 -27.86 4.67 6.38
CA ASP A 72 -27.92 3.23 6.20
C ASP A 72 -26.67 2.74 5.45
N THR A 73 -26.50 1.41 5.42
CA THR A 73 -25.47 0.77 4.59
C THR A 73 -25.59 1.22 3.15
N THR A 74 -24.57 1.91 2.67
CA THR A 74 -24.56 2.50 1.33
C THR A 74 -23.64 1.71 0.42
N VAL A 75 -24.14 1.31 -0.75
CA VAL A 75 -23.39 0.53 -1.74
C VAL A 75 -23.21 1.35 -3.00
N ILE A 76 -21.96 1.57 -3.39
CA ILE A 76 -21.57 2.22 -4.64
C ILE A 76 -21.04 1.14 -5.60
N PRO A 77 -21.73 0.86 -6.72
CA PRO A 77 -21.29 -0.12 -7.70
C PRO A 77 -19.96 0.28 -8.37
N ALA A 78 -19.10 -0.70 -8.65
CA ALA A 78 -17.82 -0.48 -9.32
C ALA A 78 -17.98 0.17 -10.71
N GLN A 79 -19.12 -0.06 -11.38
CA GLN A 79 -19.43 0.47 -12.71
C GLN A 79 -19.64 1.98 -12.77
N LEU A 80 -19.72 2.64 -11.62
CA LEU A 80 -19.73 4.09 -11.52
C LEU A 80 -18.32 4.70 -11.56
N PHE A 81 -17.28 3.91 -11.31
CA PHE A 81 -15.91 4.39 -11.22
C PHE A 81 -15.21 4.38 -12.58
N LEU A 82 -14.31 5.35 -12.77
CA LEU A 82 -13.36 5.40 -13.88
C LEU A 82 -12.01 4.86 -13.43
N ASN A 83 -11.27 4.20 -14.32
CA ASN A 83 -9.90 3.76 -14.06
C ASN A 83 -8.88 4.86 -14.45
N ASP A 84 -7.59 4.60 -14.24
CA ASP A 84 -6.49 5.51 -14.61
C ASP A 84 -6.46 5.87 -16.11
N ALA A 85 -7.08 5.07 -16.99
CA ALA A 85 -7.20 5.37 -18.42
C ALA A 85 -8.46 6.19 -18.77
N GLY A 86 -9.24 6.60 -17.76
CA GLY A 86 -10.49 7.34 -17.94
C GLY A 86 -11.68 6.50 -18.42
N ASN A 87 -11.53 5.17 -18.48
CA ASN A 87 -12.58 4.26 -18.92
C ASN A 87 -13.43 3.80 -17.74
N ARG A 88 -14.71 3.48 -18.01
CA ARG A 88 -15.60 2.88 -17.00
C ARG A 88 -15.04 1.55 -16.53
N THR A 89 -15.08 1.34 -15.23
CA THR A 89 -14.63 0.12 -14.57
C THR A 89 -15.73 -0.92 -14.65
N THR A 90 -15.41 -2.19 -14.95
CA THR A 90 -16.38 -3.28 -14.86
C THR A 90 -16.41 -3.87 -13.45
N GLU A 91 -15.22 -4.02 -12.86
CA GLU A 91 -14.99 -4.54 -11.52
C GLU A 91 -13.68 -3.98 -10.94
N PHE A 92 -13.60 -3.90 -9.62
CA PHE A 92 -12.36 -3.64 -8.91
C PHE A 92 -11.47 -4.88 -8.95
N MET A 93 -10.19 -4.66 -9.24
CA MET A 93 -9.20 -5.73 -9.20
C MET A 93 -8.92 -6.10 -7.75
N VAL A 94 -9.23 -7.34 -7.37
CA VAL A 94 -8.94 -7.89 -6.05
C VAL A 94 -7.71 -8.79 -6.16
N PHE A 95 -6.66 -8.49 -5.40
CA PHE A 95 -5.47 -9.33 -5.35
C PHE A 95 -5.55 -10.28 -4.16
N VAL A 96 -5.65 -11.59 -4.42
CA VAL A 96 -5.72 -12.64 -3.40
C VAL A 96 -4.52 -13.59 -3.56
N PRO A 97 -3.85 -14.01 -2.48
CA PRO A 97 -4.06 -13.63 -1.08
C PRO A 97 -3.34 -12.32 -0.68
N ASN A 98 -2.46 -11.80 -1.54
CA ASN A 98 -1.51 -10.75 -1.18
C ASN A 98 -1.93 -9.39 -1.72
N GLY A 99 -3.01 -8.84 -1.17
CA GLY A 99 -3.46 -7.50 -1.53
C GLY A 99 -4.41 -6.86 -0.52
N TYR A 100 -4.59 -5.56 -0.67
CA TYR A 100 -5.46 -4.75 0.16
C TYR A 100 -6.02 -3.54 -0.60
N PHE A 101 -6.99 -2.87 0.03
CA PHE A 101 -7.61 -1.67 -0.50
C PHE A 101 -7.42 -0.50 0.44
N ASN A 102 -7.10 0.66 -0.14
CA ASN A 102 -7.20 1.96 0.54
C ASN A 102 -8.38 2.73 -0.06
N LEU A 103 -9.12 3.43 0.80
CA LEU A 103 -10.14 4.38 0.39
C LEU A 103 -9.68 5.80 0.73
N TYR A 104 -9.81 6.71 -0.22
CA TYR A 104 -9.61 8.12 -0.01
C TYR A 104 -10.89 8.89 -0.34
N LEU A 105 -11.30 9.75 0.59
CA LEU A 105 -12.40 10.69 0.39
C LEU A 105 -11.82 12.10 0.40
N ASN A 106 -12.05 12.86 -0.67
CA ASN A 106 -11.45 14.18 -0.88
C ASN A 106 -9.91 14.18 -0.73
N GLY A 107 -9.24 13.07 -1.08
CA GLY A 107 -7.80 12.88 -0.91
C GLY A 107 -7.33 12.47 0.49
N VAL A 108 -8.24 12.30 1.46
CA VAL A 108 -7.92 11.86 2.83
C VAL A 108 -8.17 10.37 2.99
N MET A 109 -7.17 9.62 3.44
CA MET A 109 -7.27 8.18 3.69
C MET A 109 -8.28 7.89 4.82
N GLN A 110 -9.15 6.92 4.58
CA GLN A 110 -10.17 6.48 5.52
C GLN A 110 -9.74 5.24 6.30
N GLU A 111 -10.26 5.09 7.52
CA GLU A 111 -10.05 3.88 8.32
C GLU A 111 -10.72 2.66 7.67
N GLY A 112 -10.02 1.53 7.64
CA GLY A 112 -10.47 0.31 6.98
C GLY A 112 -11.74 -0.31 7.56
N ASN A 113 -12.14 0.04 8.80
CA ASN A 113 -13.38 -0.46 9.41
C ASN A 113 -14.63 0.32 8.97
N LEU A 114 -14.48 1.45 8.27
CA LEU A 114 -15.62 2.27 7.81
C LEU A 114 -16.21 1.77 6.50
N TYR A 115 -15.47 0.93 5.77
CA TYR A 115 -15.86 0.49 4.44
C TYR A 115 -15.45 -0.96 4.16
N LYS A 116 -16.08 -1.55 3.15
CA LYS A 116 -15.71 -2.84 2.58
C LYS A 116 -15.66 -2.73 1.07
N VAL A 117 -14.60 -3.25 0.48
CA VAL A 117 -14.46 -3.33 -0.99
C VAL A 117 -14.59 -4.77 -1.43
N SER A 118 -15.35 -4.99 -2.49
CA SER A 118 -15.44 -6.24 -3.23
C SER A 118 -15.17 -5.98 -4.71
N ALA A 119 -15.05 -7.01 -5.55
CA ALA A 119 -14.88 -6.80 -6.99
C ALA A 119 -16.03 -5.98 -7.61
N SER A 120 -17.25 -6.11 -7.08
CA SER A 120 -18.44 -5.46 -7.67
C SER A 120 -18.79 -4.11 -7.05
N SER A 121 -18.33 -3.80 -5.83
CA SER A 121 -18.78 -2.59 -5.12
C SER A 121 -17.86 -2.12 -4.00
N LEU A 122 -18.03 -0.83 -3.67
CA LEU A 122 -17.60 -0.20 -2.43
C LEU A 122 -18.83 -0.05 -1.52
N THR A 123 -18.75 -0.59 -0.31
CA THR A 123 -19.81 -0.51 0.69
C THR A 123 -19.34 0.30 1.90
N PHE A 124 -20.16 1.25 2.34
CA PHE A 124 -19.93 2.02 3.56
C PHE A 124 -20.80 1.49 4.70
N ASN A 125 -20.22 1.46 5.90
CA ASN A 125 -20.97 1.19 7.12
C ASN A 125 -21.80 2.43 7.52
N PRO A 126 -22.96 2.26 8.18
CA PRO A 126 -23.77 3.38 8.62
C PRO A 126 -23.07 4.12 9.77
N VAL A 127 -22.53 5.31 9.46
CA VAL A 127 -21.80 6.17 10.40
C VAL A 127 -22.49 7.50 10.65
N GLY A 128 -23.62 7.76 9.98
CA GLY A 128 -24.38 9.00 10.13
C GLY A 128 -23.72 10.23 9.50
N GLU A 129 -22.74 10.03 8.62
CA GLU A 129 -22.05 11.10 7.90
C GLU A 129 -22.61 11.30 6.48
N ILE A 130 -22.17 12.38 5.83
CA ILE A 130 -22.58 12.75 4.47
C ILE A 130 -21.34 13.01 3.63
N ILE A 131 -21.26 12.38 2.47
CA ILE A 131 -20.35 12.82 1.41
C ILE A 131 -21.13 13.80 0.53
N THR A 132 -20.68 15.04 0.48
CA THR A 132 -21.30 16.06 -0.38
C THR A 132 -21.00 15.80 -1.85
N ALA A 133 -21.95 16.17 -2.71
CA ALA A 133 -21.80 16.11 -4.16
C ALA A 133 -20.50 16.78 -4.62
N GLY A 134 -19.83 16.19 -5.61
CA GLY A 134 -18.55 16.68 -6.10
C GLY A 134 -17.32 16.23 -5.31
N THR A 135 -17.50 15.60 -4.14
CA THR A 135 -16.37 15.06 -3.35
C THR A 135 -15.74 13.85 -4.04
N PRO A 136 -14.43 13.89 -4.41
CA PRO A 136 -13.79 12.75 -5.04
C PRO A 136 -13.68 11.55 -4.11
N ILE A 137 -14.11 10.38 -4.61
CA ILE A 137 -13.97 9.07 -3.96
C ILE A 137 -12.95 8.27 -4.77
N ILE A 138 -11.89 7.82 -4.11
CA ILE A 138 -10.81 7.06 -4.74
C ILE A 138 -10.65 5.72 -4.03
N VAL A 139 -10.82 4.64 -4.78
CA VAL A 139 -10.47 3.29 -4.34
C VAL A 139 -9.14 2.92 -4.95
N GLU A 140 -8.17 2.56 -4.11
CA GLU A 140 -6.86 2.08 -4.53
C GLU A 140 -6.73 0.60 -4.14
N SER A 141 -6.49 -0.26 -5.13
CA SER A 141 -6.17 -1.66 -4.94
C SER A 141 -4.68 -1.89 -5.13
N VAL A 142 -4.05 -2.50 -4.13
CA VAL A 142 -2.62 -2.81 -4.14
C VAL A 142 -2.44 -4.32 -4.02
N GLY A 143 -1.72 -4.89 -4.97
CA GLY A 143 -1.32 -6.29 -4.99
C GLY A 143 0.19 -6.46 -5.06
N PHE A 144 0.68 -7.65 -4.76
CA PHE A 144 2.11 -7.98 -4.81
C PHE A 144 2.34 -9.24 -5.64
N SER A 145 3.30 -9.19 -6.57
CA SER A 145 3.76 -10.36 -7.32
C SER A 145 5.25 -10.62 -7.08
N THR A 146 5.65 -11.88 -7.11
CA THR A 146 7.06 -12.28 -7.04
C THR A 146 7.60 -12.48 -8.45
N LYS A 147 8.86 -12.11 -8.65
CA LYS A 147 9.66 -12.53 -9.82
C LYS A 147 10.69 -13.56 -9.42
#